data_AF-A0A9Q3L3E7-F1
#
_entry.id   AF-A0A9Q3L3E7-F1
#
_cell.length_a   1.000
_cell.length_b   1.000
_cell.length_c   1.000
_cell.angle_alpha   90.00
_cell.angle_beta   90.00
_cell.angle_gamma   90.00
#
_symmetry.space_group_name_H-M   'P 1'
#
loop_
_entity.id
_entity.type
_entity.pdbx_description
1 polymer ?
#
loop_
_entity_poly.entity_id
_entity_poly.type
_entity_poly.pdbx_seq_one_letter_code
_entity_poly.pdbx_strand_id
1 'polypeptide(L)'
;MVERGHKQLKDALVKMCGENGGKWKKYLPLVTLADRISTKRTTGFSPYELQFGQLPVLPIDIETKTFLAVEWHKISTTEELLEARAKQLEGKEEMRRKAAEKLKKSREDSMKYWDRRMAHQLRSPLNPGDLVLVYNKAIETNWGLLFKNKWNGPYRVIRQINNGPYELEELDGTELARRFAASQVKRFYPRGKLINTKEDTEEEQSEEDESINEEEVFEETTESDEE
;
A
#
# COMPACT_ATOMS: atom_id res chain seq x y z
N MET A 1 3.39 6.05 0.90
CA MET A 1 3.76 5.60 -0.48
C MET A 1 5.25 5.34 -0.64
N VAL A 2 6.03 5.18 0.43
CA VAL A 2 7.47 4.89 0.36
C VAL A 2 7.70 3.37 0.30
N GLU A 3 6.97 2.61 1.11
CA GLU A 3 7.13 1.15 1.23
C GLU A 3 6.83 0.37 -0.06
N ARG A 4 5.81 0.78 -0.84
CA ARG A 4 5.52 0.16 -2.15
C ARG A 4 6.64 0.35 -3.17
N GLY A 5 7.36 1.49 -3.10
CA GLY A 5 8.49 1.77 -4.00
C GLY A 5 9.70 0.90 -3.68
N HIS A 6 9.92 0.58 -2.40
CA HIS A 6 11.04 -0.25 -1.97
C HIS A 6 10.97 -1.68 -2.51
N LYS A 7 9.77 -2.27 -2.62
CA LYS A 7 9.61 -3.62 -3.19
C LYS A 7 10.13 -3.69 -4.62
N GLN A 8 9.71 -2.75 -5.48
CA GLN A 8 10.13 -2.71 -6.88
C GLN A 8 11.65 -2.55 -7.04
N LEU A 9 12.25 -1.65 -6.25
CA LEU A 9 13.70 -1.45 -6.24
C LEU A 9 14.45 -2.68 -5.73
N LYS A 10 13.96 -3.32 -4.68
CA LYS A 10 14.53 -4.56 -4.14
C LYS A 10 14.47 -5.69 -5.18
N ASP A 11 13.30 -5.91 -5.78
CA ASP A 11 13.10 -6.97 -6.78
C ASP A 11 14.03 -6.77 -7.98
N ALA A 12 14.18 -5.54 -8.46
CA ALA A 12 15.10 -5.20 -9.54
C ALA A 12 16.57 -5.42 -9.14
N LEU A 13 16.97 -5.04 -7.92
CA LEU A 13 18.33 -5.27 -7.42
C LEU A 13 18.66 -6.76 -7.28
N VAL A 14 17.72 -7.56 -6.76
CA VAL A 14 17.88 -9.02 -6.63
C VAL A 14 18.09 -9.63 -8.02
N LYS A 15 17.27 -9.26 -9.00
CA LYS A 15 17.42 -9.74 -10.40
C LYS A 15 18.78 -9.37 -11.01
N MET A 16 19.29 -8.17 -10.74
CA MET A 16 20.57 -7.70 -11.30
C MET A 16 21.80 -8.27 -10.58
N CYS A 17 21.70 -8.56 -9.28
CA CYS A 17 22.82 -9.08 -8.49
C CYS A 17 22.93 -10.61 -8.54
N GLY A 18 21.85 -11.30 -8.88
CA GLY A 18 21.77 -12.76 -8.80
C GLY A 18 21.92 -13.25 -7.36
N GLU A 19 22.42 -14.48 -7.19
CA GLU A 19 22.61 -15.12 -5.89
C GLU A 19 23.66 -14.41 -5.02
N ASN A 20 24.67 -13.80 -5.66
CA ASN A 20 25.75 -13.13 -4.95
C ASN A 20 25.46 -11.63 -4.81
N GLY A 21 24.70 -11.28 -3.77
CA GLY A 21 24.25 -9.91 -3.47
C GLY A 21 25.36 -8.86 -3.30
N GLY A 22 26.64 -9.24 -3.29
CA GLY A 22 27.78 -8.33 -3.12
C GLY A 22 27.94 -7.23 -4.18
N LYS A 23 27.28 -7.36 -5.35
CA LYS A 23 27.38 -6.40 -6.46
C LYS A 23 26.33 -5.28 -6.41
N TRP A 24 25.45 -5.23 -5.41
CA TRP A 24 24.32 -4.28 -5.36
C TRP A 24 24.74 -2.81 -5.52
N LYS A 25 25.88 -2.42 -4.94
CA LYS A 25 26.42 -1.05 -5.06
C LYS A 25 26.68 -0.64 -6.51
N LYS A 26 27.09 -1.59 -7.36
CA LYS A 26 27.36 -1.36 -8.79
C LYS A 26 26.05 -1.17 -9.58
N TYR A 27 25.01 -1.93 -9.24
CA TYR A 27 23.74 -1.93 -9.98
C TYR A 27 22.73 -0.91 -9.46
N LEU A 28 22.89 -0.40 -8.24
CA LEU A 28 21.96 0.58 -7.64
C LEU A 28 21.74 1.83 -8.52
N PRO A 29 22.78 2.48 -9.08
CA PRO A 29 22.55 3.62 -9.99
C PRO A 29 21.73 3.25 -11.22
N LEU A 30 21.94 2.05 -11.78
CA LEU A 30 21.21 1.57 -12.96
C LEU A 30 19.74 1.27 -12.63
N VAL A 31 19.48 0.58 -11.50
CA VAL A 31 18.12 0.27 -11.05
C VAL A 31 17.34 1.53 -10.71
N THR A 32 17.98 2.48 -10.02
CA THR A 32 17.32 3.76 -9.68
C THR A 32 17.06 4.63 -10.91
N LEU A 33 17.94 4.59 -11.92
CA LEU A 33 17.67 5.23 -13.21
C LEU A 33 16.48 4.56 -13.91
N ALA A 34 16.48 3.23 -14.02
CA ALA A 34 15.38 2.47 -14.62
C ALA A 34 14.03 2.79 -13.97
N ASP A 35 13.99 2.88 -12.64
CA ASP A 35 12.77 3.24 -11.89
C ASP A 35 12.28 4.66 -12.20
N ARG A 36 13.19 5.63 -12.36
CA ARG A 36 12.87 7.02 -12.67
C ARG A 36 12.37 7.22 -14.10
N ILE A 37 12.87 6.43 -15.06
CA ILE A 37 12.48 6.54 -16.48
C ILE A 37 11.27 5.67 -16.84
N SER A 38 10.91 4.71 -15.99
CA SER A 38 9.76 3.84 -16.21
C SER A 38 8.45 4.55 -15.94
N THR A 39 7.49 4.45 -16.86
CA THR A 39 6.16 5.01 -16.70
C THR A 39 5.40 4.29 -15.58
N LYS A 40 4.82 5.05 -14.65
CA LYS A 40 4.05 4.48 -13.54
C LYS A 40 2.58 4.43 -13.93
N ARG A 41 1.92 3.28 -13.74
CA ARG A 41 0.50 3.08 -14.07
C ARG A 41 -0.42 4.12 -13.41
N THR A 42 -0.13 4.47 -12.16
CA THR A 42 -0.95 5.39 -11.34
C THR A 42 -0.96 6.83 -11.85
N THR A 43 0.18 7.31 -12.37
CA THR A 43 0.32 8.68 -12.90
C THR A 43 0.22 8.72 -14.42
N GLY A 44 0.52 7.61 -15.11
CA GLY A 44 0.64 7.53 -16.57
C GLY A 44 1.97 8.06 -17.13
N PHE A 45 2.82 8.62 -16.28
CA PHE A 45 4.09 9.24 -16.66
C PHE A 45 5.22 8.67 -15.81
N SER A 46 6.45 8.74 -16.29
CA SER A 46 7.64 8.43 -15.51
C SER A 46 7.96 9.54 -14.50
N PRO A 47 8.59 9.22 -13.35
CA PRO A 47 9.09 10.23 -12.42
C PRO A 47 10.00 11.28 -13.08
N TYR A 48 10.82 10.86 -14.05
CA TYR A 48 11.70 11.75 -14.81
C TYR A 48 10.89 12.79 -15.60
N GLU A 49 9.87 12.36 -16.34
CA GLU A 49 9.00 13.26 -17.09
C GLU A 49 8.30 14.27 -16.17
N LEU A 50 7.80 13.84 -15.01
CA LEU A 50 7.13 14.76 -14.07
C LEU A 50 8.08 15.81 -13.47
N GLN A 51 9.35 15.44 -13.29
CA GLN A 51 10.37 16.34 -12.76
C GLN A 51 10.86 17.33 -13.81
N PHE A 52 11.20 16.84 -15.00
CA PHE A 52 11.89 17.62 -16.04
C PHE A 52 10.95 18.15 -17.14
N GLY A 53 9.74 17.61 -17.27
CA GLY A 53 8.76 17.96 -18.30
C GLY A 53 9.06 17.34 -19.67
N GLN A 54 10.04 16.44 -19.76
CA GLN A 54 10.50 15.83 -20.99
C GLN A 54 10.94 14.38 -20.75
N LEU A 55 10.96 13.58 -21.81
CA LEU A 55 11.49 12.22 -21.76
C LEU A 55 13.01 12.25 -21.55
N PRO A 56 13.57 11.25 -20.85
CA PRO A 56 15.02 11.09 -20.73
C PRO A 56 15.59 10.72 -22.10
N VAL A 57 16.75 11.28 -22.44
CA VAL A 57 17.50 10.85 -23.63
C VAL A 57 18.32 9.63 -23.25
N LEU A 58 17.99 8.48 -23.84
CA LEU A 58 18.70 7.22 -23.66
C LEU A 58 19.75 7.04 -24.77
N PRO A 59 20.78 6.19 -24.57
CA PRO A 59 21.77 5.90 -25.61
C PRO A 59 21.14 5.45 -26.95
N ILE A 60 20.06 4.66 -26.87
CA ILE A 60 19.31 4.20 -28.05
C ILE A 60 18.65 5.37 -28.82
N ASP A 61 18.27 6.45 -28.13
CA ASP A 61 17.66 7.63 -28.74
C ASP A 61 18.70 8.50 -29.48
N ILE A 62 19.99 8.27 -29.24
CA ILE A 62 21.10 8.91 -29.96
C ILE A 62 21.42 8.12 -31.22
N GLU A 63 21.44 6.78 -31.11
CA GLU A 63 21.69 5.88 -32.25
C GLU A 63 20.54 5.89 -33.26
N THR A 64 19.30 5.84 -32.76
CA THR A 64 18.09 6.01 -33.56
C THR A 64 17.74 7.49 -33.51
N LYS A 65 17.75 8.21 -34.66
CA LYS A 65 17.39 9.63 -34.72
C LYS A 65 15.91 9.85 -34.36
N THR A 66 15.57 9.74 -33.08
CA THR A 66 14.21 9.88 -32.57
C THR A 66 13.81 11.34 -32.49
N PHE A 67 12.53 11.61 -32.75
CA PHE A 67 11.92 12.94 -32.66
C PHE A 67 11.78 13.48 -31.21
N LEU A 68 12.35 12.79 -30.22
CA LEU A 68 12.23 13.16 -28.80
C LEU A 68 13.11 14.35 -28.42
N ALA A 69 14.17 14.62 -29.18
CA ALA A 69 15.09 15.74 -28.95
C ALA A 69 14.67 16.98 -29.75
N VAL A 70 14.65 18.14 -29.08
CA VAL A 70 14.53 19.44 -29.75
C VAL A 70 15.79 19.67 -30.59
N GLU A 71 15.62 19.98 -31.89
CA GLU A 71 16.73 20.30 -32.79
C GLU A 71 17.26 21.71 -32.51
N TRP A 72 18.02 21.86 -31.42
CA TRP A 72 18.58 23.15 -30.99
C TRP A 72 19.42 23.85 -32.06
N HIS A 73 20.01 23.10 -32.99
CA HIS A 73 20.79 23.64 -34.11
C HIS A 73 19.96 24.45 -35.12
N LYS A 74 18.63 24.32 -35.11
CA LYS A 74 17.74 25.09 -35.99
C LYS A 74 17.30 26.42 -35.37
N ILE A 75 17.50 26.59 -34.07
CA ILE A 75 17.13 27.82 -33.34
C ILE A 75 18.27 28.81 -33.54
N SER A 76 17.98 29.91 -34.22
CA SER A 76 19.00 30.90 -34.62
C SER A 76 18.81 32.25 -33.94
N THR A 77 17.59 32.55 -33.47
CA THR A 77 17.25 33.83 -32.84
C THR A 77 16.88 33.68 -31.36
N THR A 78 17.04 34.78 -30.60
CA THR A 78 16.64 34.84 -29.19
C THR A 78 15.14 34.67 -29.01
N GLU A 79 14.34 35.17 -29.96
CA GLU A 79 12.87 35.04 -29.94
C GLU A 79 12.44 33.58 -30.09
N GLU A 80 12.99 32.85 -31.06
CA GLU A 80 12.76 31.41 -31.24
C GLU A 80 13.16 30.59 -30.00
N LEU A 81 14.27 30.97 -29.35
CA LEU A 81 14.72 30.32 -28.12
C LEU A 81 13.71 30.53 -26.98
N LEU A 82 13.24 31.77 -26.80
CA LEU A 82 12.24 32.10 -25.80
C LEU A 82 10.92 31.37 -26.05
N GLU A 83 10.47 31.30 -27.31
CA GLU A 83 9.27 30.57 -27.69
C GLU A 83 9.39 29.06 -27.39
N ALA A 84 10.52 28.44 -27.76
CA ALA A 84 10.77 27.02 -27.50
C ALA A 84 10.80 26.72 -25.99
N ARG A 85 11.43 27.59 -25.20
CA ARG A 85 11.47 27.47 -23.72
C ARG A 85 10.09 27.66 -23.09
N ALA A 86 9.31 28.61 -23.57
CA ALA A 86 7.95 28.84 -23.07
C ALA A 86 7.06 27.61 -23.32
N LYS A 87 7.10 27.03 -24.52
CA LYS A 87 6.38 25.80 -24.87
C LYS A 87 6.78 24.62 -23.97
N GLN A 88 8.07 24.47 -23.65
CA GLN A 88 8.54 23.43 -22.72
C GLN A 88 7.99 23.61 -21.30
N LEU A 89 7.92 24.85 -20.80
CA LEU A 89 7.39 25.15 -19.47
C LEU A 89 5.88 24.90 -19.41
N GLU A 90 5.13 25.35 -20.41
CA GLU A 90 3.69 25.15 -20.49
C GLU A 90 3.33 23.66 -20.60
N GLY A 91 4.02 22.92 -21.47
CA GLY A 91 3.82 21.47 -21.61
C GLY A 91 4.10 20.70 -20.32
N LYS A 92 5.09 21.13 -19.53
CA LYS A 92 5.41 20.55 -18.22
C LYS A 92 4.28 20.74 -17.21
N GLU A 93 3.66 21.92 -17.17
CA GLU A 93 2.54 22.19 -16.27
C GLU A 93 1.30 21.38 -16.66
N GLU A 94 0.99 21.32 -17.96
CA GLU A 94 -0.11 20.51 -18.47
C GLU A 94 0.09 19.01 -18.16
N MET A 95 1.30 18.49 -18.34
CA MET A 95 1.65 17.12 -17.99
C MET A 95 1.40 16.83 -16.51
N ARG A 96 1.86 17.73 -15.61
CA ARG A 96 1.65 17.58 -14.17
C ARG A 96 0.17 17.59 -13.80
N ARG A 97 -0.63 18.46 -14.43
CA ARG A 97 -2.08 18.48 -14.25
C ARG A 97 -2.71 17.15 -14.64
N LYS A 98 -2.40 16.64 -15.84
CA LYS A 98 -2.88 15.33 -16.32
C LYS A 98 -2.48 14.19 -15.38
N ALA A 99 -1.23 14.21 -14.89
CA ALA A 99 -0.72 13.22 -13.95
C ALA A 99 -1.45 13.25 -12.61
N ALA A 100 -1.75 14.45 -12.09
CA ALA A 100 -2.48 14.63 -10.85
C ALA A 100 -3.93 14.13 -10.96
N GLU A 101 -4.61 14.43 -12.07
CA GLU A 101 -5.96 13.92 -12.35
C GLU A 101 -6.00 12.39 -12.42
N LYS A 102 -5.05 11.79 -13.14
CA LYS A 102 -4.95 10.33 -13.24
C LYS A 102 -4.62 9.68 -11.90
N LEU A 103 -3.74 10.30 -11.11
CA LEU A 103 -3.43 9.83 -9.76
C LEU A 103 -4.65 9.89 -8.84
N LYS A 104 -5.43 10.96 -8.91
CA LYS A 104 -6.69 11.11 -8.14
C LYS A 104 -7.67 10.01 -8.51
N LYS A 105 -7.94 9.82 -9.81
CA LYS A 105 -8.81 8.75 -10.30
C LYS A 105 -8.32 7.36 -9.87
N SER A 106 -7.02 7.09 -10.03
CA SER A 106 -6.43 5.81 -9.62
C SER A 106 -6.59 5.53 -8.12
N ARG A 107 -6.52 6.57 -7.27
CA ARG A 107 -6.76 6.43 -5.82
C ARG A 107 -8.23 6.14 -5.52
N GLU A 108 -9.16 6.86 -6.17
CA GLU A 108 -10.59 6.64 -6.04
C GLU A 108 -10.99 5.23 -6.50
N ASP A 109 -10.47 4.77 -7.63
CA ASP A 109 -10.72 3.42 -8.14
C ASP A 109 -10.13 2.35 -7.21
N SER A 110 -8.95 2.60 -6.65
CA SER A 110 -8.33 1.70 -5.66
C SER A 110 -9.15 1.61 -4.38
N MET A 111 -9.70 2.74 -3.90
CA MET A 111 -10.59 2.79 -2.74
C MET A 111 -11.87 1.99 -3.01
N LYS A 112 -12.57 2.26 -4.12
CA LYS A 112 -13.77 1.51 -4.52
C LYS A 112 -13.52 0.02 -4.71
N TYR A 113 -12.35 -0.35 -5.24
CA TYR A 113 -11.96 -1.76 -5.36
C TYR A 113 -11.76 -2.39 -3.98
N TRP A 114 -11.04 -1.70 -3.10
CA TRP A 114 -10.79 -2.15 -1.73
C TRP A 114 -12.08 -2.26 -0.93
N ASP A 115 -12.94 -1.25 -0.96
CA ASP A 115 -14.22 -1.24 -0.25
C ASP A 115 -15.11 -2.38 -0.71
N ARG A 116 -15.19 -2.66 -2.02
CA ARG A 116 -15.93 -3.83 -2.54
C ARG A 116 -15.30 -5.15 -2.13
N ARG A 117 -13.96 -5.25 -2.19
CA ARG A 117 -13.27 -6.49 -1.84
C ARG A 117 -13.34 -6.79 -0.35
N MET A 118 -13.22 -5.77 0.49
CA MET A 118 -13.32 -5.91 1.94
C MET A 118 -14.74 -5.80 2.47
N ALA A 119 -15.76 -5.57 1.63
CA ALA A 119 -17.14 -5.37 2.09
C ALA A 119 -17.64 -6.51 3.00
N HIS A 120 -17.20 -7.75 2.74
CA HIS A 120 -17.52 -8.91 3.56
C HIS A 120 -16.71 -8.97 4.87
N GLN A 121 -15.46 -8.50 4.86
CA GLN A 121 -14.55 -8.46 6.02
C GLN A 121 -14.64 -7.16 6.84
N LEU A 122 -15.44 -6.19 6.40
CA LEU A 122 -15.61 -4.90 7.04
C LEU A 122 -16.48 -5.11 8.28
N ARG A 123 -15.82 -5.46 9.39
CA ARG A 123 -16.47 -5.59 10.70
C ARG A 123 -17.26 -4.32 11.01
N SER A 124 -18.48 -4.51 11.52
CA SER A 124 -19.29 -3.42 12.06
C SER A 124 -18.47 -2.59 13.05
N PRO A 125 -18.55 -1.25 12.99
CA PRO A 125 -17.79 -0.40 13.89
C PRO A 125 -18.21 -0.68 15.33
N LEU A 126 -17.22 -0.98 16.18
CA LEU A 126 -17.42 -1.25 17.61
C LEU A 126 -17.88 0.02 18.34
N ASN A 127 -18.86 -0.13 19.22
CA ASN A 127 -19.43 0.98 19.97
C ASN A 127 -18.63 1.25 21.25
N PRO A 128 -18.63 2.50 21.75
CA PRO A 128 -18.18 2.80 23.10
C PRO A 128 -18.83 1.86 24.12
N GLY A 129 -18.02 1.24 24.98
CA GLY A 129 -18.48 0.29 25.99
C GLY A 129 -18.35 -1.18 25.59
N ASP A 130 -18.11 -1.50 24.32
CA ASP A 130 -17.93 -2.88 23.87
C ASP A 130 -16.64 -3.49 24.44
N LEU A 131 -16.72 -4.77 24.82
CA LEU A 131 -15.56 -5.54 25.23
C LEU A 131 -14.83 -6.05 23.98
N VAL A 132 -13.51 -5.93 23.98
CA VAL A 132 -12.69 -6.25 22.81
C VAL A 132 -11.39 -6.95 23.20
N LEU A 133 -10.88 -7.75 22.27
CA LEU A 133 -9.53 -8.29 22.28
C LEU A 133 -8.65 -7.50 21.33
N VAL A 134 -7.37 -7.38 21.69
CA VAL A 134 -6.36 -6.63 20.94
C VAL A 134 -5.29 -7.57 20.41
N TYR A 135 -4.99 -7.46 19.12
CA TYR A 135 -3.96 -8.25 18.44
C TYR A 135 -2.55 -7.67 18.66
N ASN A 136 -1.68 -8.46 19.27
CA ASN A 136 -0.31 -8.10 19.56
C ASN A 136 0.65 -8.48 18.41
N LYS A 137 0.84 -7.55 17.47
CA LYS A 137 1.76 -7.72 16.32
C LYS A 137 3.21 -8.04 16.69
N ALA A 138 3.67 -7.67 17.89
CA ALA A 138 5.05 -7.91 18.31
C ALA A 138 5.34 -9.42 18.50
N ILE A 139 4.31 -10.22 18.80
CA ILE A 139 4.45 -11.67 18.96
C ILE A 139 4.75 -12.34 17.61
N GLU A 140 4.21 -11.81 16.51
CA GLU A 140 4.38 -12.35 15.15
C GLU A 140 5.80 -12.16 14.61
N THR A 141 6.46 -11.06 14.98
CA THR A 141 7.83 -10.76 14.50
C THR A 141 8.91 -11.54 15.28
N ASN A 142 8.58 -12.03 16.47
CA ASN A 142 9.54 -12.66 17.38
C ASN A 142 9.57 -14.18 17.22
N TRP A 143 10.72 -14.70 16.79
CA TRP A 143 10.97 -16.14 16.72
C TRP A 143 10.88 -16.78 18.11
N GLY A 144 10.13 -17.88 18.24
CA GLY A 144 9.97 -18.63 19.50
C GLY A 144 8.71 -18.32 20.33
N LEU A 145 7.84 -17.40 19.87
CA LEU A 145 6.55 -17.10 20.52
C LEU A 145 5.33 -17.67 19.78
N LEU A 146 5.54 -18.64 18.89
CA LEU A 146 4.50 -19.22 18.03
C LEU A 146 3.26 -19.71 18.81
N PHE A 147 3.49 -20.28 20.00
CA PHE A 147 2.44 -20.83 20.86
C PHE A 147 1.82 -19.81 21.83
N LYS A 148 2.29 -18.55 21.86
CA LYS A 148 1.68 -17.53 22.72
C LYS A 148 0.40 -17.01 22.06
N ASN A 149 -0.65 -16.85 22.87
CA ASN A 149 -1.87 -16.23 22.40
C ASN A 149 -1.59 -14.80 21.90
N LYS A 150 -1.97 -14.54 20.66
CA LYS A 150 -1.75 -13.27 19.96
C LYS A 150 -2.79 -12.21 20.36
N TRP A 151 -3.90 -12.64 20.94
CA TRP A 151 -5.01 -11.78 21.37
C TRP A 151 -4.93 -11.54 22.88
N ASN A 152 -4.80 -10.28 23.28
CA ASN A 152 -4.80 -9.82 24.66
C ASN A 152 -6.15 -9.19 25.02
N GLY A 153 -6.56 -9.31 26.28
CA GLY A 153 -7.76 -8.64 26.81
C GLY A 153 -8.54 -9.51 27.80
N PRO A 154 -9.78 -9.13 28.15
CA PRO A 154 -10.61 -8.13 27.46
C PRO A 154 -10.33 -6.67 27.89
N TYR A 155 -10.48 -5.76 26.93
CA TYR A 155 -10.45 -4.30 27.10
C TYR A 155 -11.81 -3.71 26.77
N ARG A 156 -12.07 -2.45 27.13
CA ARG A 156 -13.30 -1.74 26.76
C ARG A 156 -13.01 -0.61 25.78
N VAL A 157 -13.88 -0.44 24.78
CA VAL A 157 -13.77 0.67 23.81
C VAL A 157 -14.22 1.97 24.48
N ILE A 158 -13.35 2.99 24.44
CA ILE A 158 -13.72 4.36 24.84
C ILE A 158 -14.41 5.04 23.66
N ARG A 159 -13.73 5.08 22.50
CA ARG A 159 -14.24 5.69 21.26
C ARG A 159 -13.38 5.31 20.06
N GLN A 160 -13.94 5.54 18.87
CA GLN A 160 -13.21 5.49 17.61
C GLN A 160 -12.87 6.90 17.11
N ILE A 161 -11.68 7.09 16.56
CA ILE A 161 -11.24 8.37 15.99
C ILE A 161 -11.39 8.34 14.47
N ASN A 162 -12.26 9.19 13.91
CA ASN A 162 -12.40 9.42 12.46
C ASN A 162 -12.47 8.12 11.61
N ASN A 163 -13.22 7.12 12.09
CA ASN A 163 -13.29 5.78 11.47
C ASN A 163 -11.93 5.07 11.30
N GLY A 164 -10.97 5.39 12.18
CA GLY A 164 -9.61 4.88 12.17
C GLY A 164 -9.33 4.06 13.43
N PRO A 165 -8.37 4.46 14.27
CA PRO A 165 -8.01 3.69 15.44
C PRO A 165 -8.99 3.89 16.61
N TYR A 166 -9.05 2.86 17.47
CA TYR A 166 -9.77 2.85 18.73
C TYR A 166 -8.86 3.28 19.89
N GLU A 167 -9.45 4.05 20.80
CA GLU A 167 -8.95 4.27 22.15
C GLU A 167 -9.63 3.27 23.08
N LEU A 168 -8.82 2.58 23.88
CA LEU A 168 -9.25 1.48 24.73
C LEU A 168 -8.89 1.78 26.18
N GLU A 169 -9.67 1.24 27.10
CA GLU A 169 -9.40 1.20 28.54
C GLU A 169 -9.31 -0.25 29.02
N GLU A 170 -8.55 -0.45 30.11
CA GLU A 170 -8.64 -1.67 30.91
C GLU A 170 -9.99 -1.74 31.64
N LEU A 171 -10.32 -2.91 32.17
CA LEU A 171 -11.61 -3.13 32.84
C LEU A 171 -11.78 -2.29 34.12
N ASP A 172 -10.67 -1.80 34.69
CA ASP A 172 -10.62 -0.92 35.85
C ASP A 172 -10.81 0.57 35.50
N GLY A 173 -10.91 0.91 34.21
CA GLY A 173 -11.02 2.27 33.70
C GLY A 173 -9.67 2.94 33.39
N THR A 174 -8.55 2.22 33.46
CA THR A 174 -7.25 2.77 33.09
C THR A 174 -7.12 2.86 31.56
N GLU A 175 -6.97 4.06 31.03
CA GLU A 175 -6.82 4.28 29.58
C GLU A 175 -5.48 3.73 29.06
N LEU A 176 -5.52 3.00 27.94
CA LEU A 176 -4.30 2.54 27.28
C LEU A 176 -3.65 3.72 26.53
N ALA A 177 -2.37 3.95 26.81
CA ALA A 177 -1.60 5.01 26.15
C ALA A 177 -1.46 4.84 24.62
N ARG A 178 -1.58 3.59 24.12
CA ARG A 178 -1.51 3.28 22.70
C ARG A 178 -2.91 3.16 22.11
N ARG A 179 -3.09 3.74 20.93
CA ARG A 179 -4.27 3.54 20.08
C ARG A 179 -4.10 2.31 19.19
N PHE A 180 -5.18 1.58 18.95
CA PHE A 180 -5.15 0.34 18.17
C PHE A 180 -5.93 0.52 16.87
N ALA A 181 -5.37 0.06 15.74
CA ALA A 181 -6.09 0.11 14.46
C ALA A 181 -7.31 -0.82 14.50
N ALA A 182 -8.37 -0.50 13.76
CA ALA A 182 -9.58 -1.33 13.69
C ALA A 182 -9.29 -2.81 13.34
N SER A 183 -8.31 -3.06 12.45
CA SER A 183 -7.88 -4.42 12.09
C SER A 183 -7.16 -5.19 13.20
N GLN A 184 -6.77 -4.52 14.28
CA GLN A 184 -6.13 -5.15 15.45
C GLN A 184 -7.11 -5.39 16.59
N VAL A 185 -8.39 -5.05 16.42
CA VAL A 185 -9.40 -5.15 17.47
C VAL A 185 -10.48 -6.11 17.01
N LYS A 186 -10.91 -7.01 17.88
CA LYS A 186 -12.08 -7.87 17.66
C LYS A 186 -12.98 -7.86 18.88
N ARG A 187 -14.28 -8.09 18.69
CA ARG A 187 -15.23 -8.14 19.80
C ARG A 187 -14.91 -9.32 20.73
N PHE A 188 -15.12 -9.12 22.02
CA PHE A 188 -14.97 -10.15 23.04
C PHE A 188 -16.33 -10.52 23.59
N TYR A 189 -16.72 -11.77 23.41
CA TYR A 189 -17.95 -12.32 23.98
C TYR A 189 -17.63 -13.02 25.30
N PRO A 190 -18.10 -12.50 26.45
CA PRO A 190 -17.88 -13.16 27.74
C PRO A 190 -18.69 -14.45 27.82
N ARG A 191 -18.04 -15.55 28.20
CA ARG A 191 -18.71 -16.85 28.38
C ARG A 191 -19.73 -16.76 29.53
N GLY A 192 -21.00 -17.03 29.24
CA GLY A 192 -22.07 -17.14 30.26
C GLY A 192 -23.12 -16.01 30.29
N LYS A 193 -23.15 -15.08 29.33
CA LYS A 193 -24.34 -14.22 29.12
C LYS A 193 -25.38 -14.95 28.26
N LEU A 194 -26.67 -14.78 28.58
CA LEU A 194 -27.76 -15.14 27.68
C LEU A 194 -27.59 -14.29 26.40
N ILE A 195 -27.30 -14.95 25.28
CA ILE A 195 -27.30 -14.34 23.95
C ILE A 195 -28.72 -13.79 23.75
N ASN A 196 -28.87 -12.47 23.83
CA ASN A 196 -30.17 -11.81 23.72
C ASN A 196 -30.19 -10.90 22.48
N THR A 197 -29.80 -11.41 21.32
CA THR A 197 -30.16 -10.81 20.03
C THR A 197 -29.93 -11.80 18.90
N LYS A 198 -30.89 -11.91 17.97
CA LYS A 198 -30.75 -12.72 16.74
C LYS A 198 -29.56 -12.27 15.86
N GLU A 199 -29.07 -11.06 16.06
CA GLU A 199 -27.92 -10.47 15.36
C GLU A 199 -26.58 -11.08 15.81
N ASP A 200 -26.43 -11.48 17.08
CA ASP A 200 -25.16 -12.00 17.61
C ASP A 200 -24.86 -13.43 17.10
N THR A 201 -25.90 -14.20 16.73
CA THR A 201 -25.77 -15.60 16.27
C THR A 201 -25.43 -15.69 14.77
N GLU A 202 -25.84 -14.70 13.97
CA GLU A 202 -25.49 -14.62 12.55
C GLU A 202 -24.04 -14.15 12.35
N GLU A 203 -23.53 -13.26 13.21
CA GLU A 203 -22.11 -12.88 13.22
C GLU A 203 -21.20 -14.06 13.64
N GLU A 204 -21.57 -14.85 14.67
CA GLU A 204 -20.80 -16.03 15.11
C GLU A 204 -20.64 -17.10 14.00
N GLN A 205 -21.71 -17.40 13.25
CA GLN A 205 -21.65 -18.35 12.14
C GLN A 205 -20.77 -17.84 11.00
N SER A 206 -20.79 -16.53 10.70
CA SER A 206 -19.94 -15.94 9.66
C SER A 206 -18.45 -15.93 10.03
N GLU A 207 -18.11 -15.69 11.30
CA GLU A 207 -16.72 -15.69 11.77
C GLU A 207 -16.13 -17.11 11.85
N GLU A 208 -16.93 -18.12 12.22
CA GLU A 208 -16.49 -19.53 12.22
C GLU A 208 -16.27 -20.06 10.81
N ASP A 209 -17.20 -19.82 9.88
CA ASP A 209 -17.06 -20.20 8.46
C ASP A 209 -15.87 -19.51 7.78
N GLU A 210 -15.54 -18.26 8.15
CA GLU A 210 -14.34 -17.57 7.66
C GLU A 210 -13.04 -18.17 8.19
N SER A 211 -13.00 -18.63 9.44
CA SER A 211 -11.81 -19.27 10.02
C SER A 211 -11.50 -20.63 9.39
N ILE A 212 -12.53 -21.38 9.00
CA ILE A 212 -12.41 -22.68 8.31
C ILE A 212 -11.87 -22.47 6.88
N ASN A 213 -12.36 -21.43 6.19
CA ASN A 213 -11.93 -21.12 4.82
C ASN A 213 -10.49 -20.58 4.77
N GLU A 214 -10.02 -19.85 5.79
CA GLU A 214 -8.62 -19.45 5.92
C GLU A 214 -7.67 -20.65 6.15
N GLU A 215 -8.12 -21.71 6.83
CA GLU A 215 -7.36 -22.96 6.99
C GLU A 215 -7.34 -23.82 5.70
N GLU A 216 -8.47 -23.95 4.99
CA GLU A 216 -8.53 -24.70 3.72
C GLU A 216 -7.68 -24.05 2.61
N VAL A 217 -7.67 -22.72 2.51
CA VAL A 217 -6.82 -21.99 1.55
C VAL A 217 -5.33 -22.17 1.88
N PHE A 218 -4.98 -22.43 3.15
CA PHE A 218 -3.60 -22.70 3.53
C PHE A 218 -3.17 -24.12 3.14
N GLU A 219 -4.05 -25.13 3.27
CA GLU A 219 -3.77 -26.51 2.86
C GLU A 219 -3.64 -26.65 1.33
N GLU A 220 -4.50 -26.02 0.53
CA GLU A 220 -4.45 -26.08 -0.94
C GLU A 220 -3.17 -25.48 -1.54
N THR A 221 -2.53 -24.52 -0.84
CA THR A 221 -1.26 -23.92 -1.28
C THR A 221 -0.03 -24.77 -0.98
N THR A 222 -0.18 -25.85 -0.19
CA THR A 222 0.94 -26.75 0.13
C THR A 222 0.99 -28.00 -0.75
N GLU A 223 -0.08 -28.27 -1.52
CA GLU A 223 -0.21 -29.50 -2.33
C GLU A 223 0.05 -29.30 -3.84
N SER A 224 0.44 -28.09 -4.27
CA SER A 224 0.60 -27.74 -5.70
C SER A 224 2.04 -27.45 -6.16
N ASP A 225 3.05 -27.80 -5.35
CA ASP A 225 4.49 -27.67 -5.68
C ASP A 225 5.21 -29.04 -5.84
N GLU A 226 4.48 -30.11 -6.23
CA GLU A 226 5.08 -31.35 -6.75
C GLU A 226 4.39 -31.77 -8.05
N GLU A 227 4.87 -31.25 -9.18
CA GLU A 227 5.05 -31.98 -10.46
C GLU A 227 5.83 -31.16 -11.50
#